data_AF-A0A9D1WKZ8-F1
#
_entry.id   AF-A0A9D1WKZ8-F1
#
_cell.length_a   1.000
_cell.length_b   1.000
_cell.length_c   1.000
_cell.angle_alpha   90.00
_cell.angle_beta   90.00
_cell.angle_gamma   90.00
#
_symmetry.space_group_name_H-M   'P 1'
#
loop_
_entity.id
_entity.type
_entity.pdbx_description
1 polymer ?
#
loop_
_entity_poly.entity_id
_entity_poly.type
_entity_poly.pdbx_seq_one_letter_code
_entity_poly.pdbx_strand_id
1 'polypeptide(L)'
;AAARTFDLRASYREHPQDPPDEEYAGNWEVLSGTAVDPDATVYELTPDGEGQIYYFLRLDDQTLELIDPQRRRFQNSEALQLQRQ
;
A
#
# COMPACT_ATOMS: atom_id res chain seq x y z
N ALA A 1 -19.91 1.03 -13.17
CA ALA A 1 -19.20 0.93 -11.87
C ALA A 1 -18.50 2.26 -11.63
N ALA A 2 -18.50 2.78 -10.41
CA ALA A 2 -17.65 3.95 -10.10
C ALA A 2 -16.18 3.55 -10.28
N ALA A 3 -15.36 4.43 -10.85
CA ALA A 3 -13.93 4.20 -10.93
C ALA A 3 -13.36 4.14 -9.50
N ARG A 4 -12.62 3.08 -9.19
CA ARG A 4 -11.89 2.95 -7.93
C ARG A 4 -10.61 3.75 -8.06
N THR A 5 -10.53 4.87 -7.36
CA THR A 5 -9.37 5.76 -7.38
C THR A 5 -8.76 5.90 -5.99
N PHE A 6 -7.47 6.23 -5.93
CA PHE A 6 -6.76 6.52 -4.69
C PHE A 6 -5.96 7.82 -4.81
N ASP A 7 -5.70 8.43 -3.65
CA ASP A 7 -4.68 9.46 -3.44
C ASP A 7 -3.75 8.96 -2.32
N LEU A 8 -2.44 8.99 -2.55
CA LEU A 8 -1.41 8.54 -1.61
C LEU A 8 -0.38 9.65 -1.42
N ARG A 9 -0.13 10.03 -0.17
CA ARG A 9 0.95 10.93 0.22
C ARG A 9 1.96 10.18 1.06
N ALA A 10 3.22 10.21 0.65
CA ALA A 10 4.33 9.56 1.35
C ALA A 10 5.35 10.60 1.84
N SER A 11 5.62 10.58 3.15
CA SER A 11 6.62 11.45 3.78
C SER A 11 7.76 10.60 4.31
N TYR A 12 8.99 11.00 3.99
CA TYR A 12 10.18 10.32 4.52
C TYR A 12 10.41 10.70 5.98
N ARG A 13 10.39 9.71 6.86
CA ARG A 13 10.74 9.91 8.28
C ARG A 13 12.26 9.87 8.42
N GLU A 14 12.84 10.90 9.04
CA GLU A 14 14.25 10.97 9.45
C GLU A 14 15.27 10.85 8.30
N HIS A 15 14.90 11.19 7.07
CA HIS A 15 15.84 11.15 5.95
C HIS A 15 16.88 12.28 6.04
N PRO A 16 18.19 12.01 5.93
CA PRO A 16 19.25 13.02 6.15
C PRO A 16 19.19 14.25 5.24
N GLN A 17 18.55 14.11 4.08
CA GLN A 17 18.40 15.17 3.07
C GLN A 17 17.02 15.81 3.06
N ASP A 18 16.10 15.40 3.95
CA ASP A 18 14.74 15.94 4.08
C ASP A 18 14.04 16.19 2.71
N PRO A 19 13.90 15.16 1.86
CA PRO A 19 13.26 15.31 0.56
C PRO A 19 11.78 15.69 0.74
N PRO A 20 11.19 16.38 -0.25
CA PRO A 20 9.78 16.70 -0.21
C PRO A 20 8.92 15.43 -0.17
N ASP A 21 7.69 15.59 0.31
CA ASP A 21 6.68 14.54 0.23
C ASP A 21 6.42 14.13 -1.22
N GLU A 22 6.17 12.84 -1.42
CA GLU A 22 5.74 12.29 -2.70
C GLU A 22 4.22 12.13 -2.71
N GLU A 23 3.61 12.46 -3.84
CA GLU A 23 2.17 12.38 -4.05
C GLU A 23 1.88 11.51 -5.27
N TYR A 24 0.97 10.55 -5.11
CA TYR A 24 0.54 9.65 -6.17
C TYR A 24 -0.99 9.58 -6.22
N ALA A 25 -1.53 9.50 -7.42
CA ALA A 25 -2.93 9.22 -7.67
C ALA A 25 -3.06 8.17 -8.77
N GLY A 26 -4.17 7.44 -8.76
CA GLY A 26 -4.47 6.47 -9.79
C GLY A 26 -5.59 5.53 -9.43
N ASN A 27 -5.54 4.31 -9.96
CA ASN A 27 -6.55 3.29 -9.76
C ASN A 27 -6.14 2.24 -8.75
N TRP A 28 -7.13 1.61 -8.11
CA TRP A 28 -6.87 0.47 -7.23
C TRP A 28 -7.83 -0.68 -7.48
N GLU A 29 -7.34 -1.89 -7.20
CA GLU A 29 -8.08 -3.14 -7.32
C GLU A 29 -8.00 -4.00 -6.06
N VAL A 30 -8.97 -4.91 -5.92
CA VAL A 30 -8.97 -5.92 -4.86
C VAL A 30 -8.45 -7.24 -5.42
N LEU A 31 -7.41 -7.77 -4.82
CA LEU A 31 -6.86 -9.08 -5.09
C LEU A 31 -7.16 -10.03 -3.92
N SER A 32 -7.31 -11.32 -4.23
CA SER A 32 -7.44 -12.38 -3.24
C SER A 32 -6.09 -13.02 -2.96
N GLY A 33 -5.81 -13.18 -1.68
CA GLY A 33 -4.75 -14.00 -1.13
C GLY A 33 -3.37 -13.36 -1.08
N THR A 34 -2.59 -13.90 -0.18
CA THR A 34 -1.13 -13.81 -0.06
C THR A 34 -0.52 -15.19 -0.33
N ALA A 35 0.81 -15.29 -0.31
CA ALA A 35 1.48 -16.58 -0.47
C ALA A 35 1.17 -17.60 0.65
N VAL A 36 0.74 -17.13 1.83
CA VAL A 36 0.53 -17.97 3.03
C VAL A 36 -0.93 -18.02 3.48
N ASP A 37 -1.77 -17.12 2.98
CA ASP A 37 -3.21 -17.06 3.26
C ASP A 37 -3.94 -16.72 1.95
N PRO A 38 -4.57 -17.69 1.27
CA PRO A 38 -5.24 -17.49 -0.01
C PRO A 38 -6.53 -16.67 0.08
N ASP A 39 -7.11 -16.53 1.28
CA ASP A 39 -8.39 -15.84 1.50
C ASP A 39 -8.20 -14.38 1.96
N ALA A 40 -6.96 -13.97 2.24
CA ALA A 40 -6.62 -12.61 2.60
C ALA A 40 -7.10 -11.58 1.56
N THR A 41 -7.52 -10.40 2.01
CA THR A 41 -7.84 -9.28 1.12
C THR A 41 -6.59 -8.43 0.89
N VAL A 42 -6.20 -8.25 -0.36
CA VAL A 42 -5.07 -7.40 -0.77
C VAL A 42 -5.57 -6.28 -1.68
N TYR A 43 -5.07 -5.07 -1.47
CA TYR A 43 -5.31 -3.94 -2.36
C TYR A 43 -4.07 -3.69 -3.22
N GLU A 44 -4.26 -3.60 -4.54
CA GLU A 44 -3.22 -3.19 -5.49
C GLU A 44 -3.50 -1.75 -5.92
N LEU A 45 -2.53 -0.86 -5.75
CA LEU A 45 -2.61 0.55 -6.16
C LEU A 45 -1.66 0.75 -7.36
N THR A 46 -2.22 1.17 -8.48
CA THR A 46 -1.49 1.49 -9.72
C THR A 46 -1.55 3.00 -9.97
N PRO A 47 -0.44 3.74 -9.73
CA PRO A 47 -0.37 5.16 -10.06
C PRO A 47 -0.55 5.43 -11.56
N ASP A 48 -1.17 6.56 -11.91
CA ASP A 48 -1.37 6.97 -13.32
C ASP A 48 -0.07 7.47 -14.00
N GLY A 49 0.97 7.76 -13.22
CA GLY A 49 2.22 8.39 -13.66
C GLY A 49 3.47 7.66 -13.19
N GLU A 50 4.51 8.43 -12.83
CA GLU A 50 5.71 7.86 -12.21
C GLU A 50 5.38 7.29 -10.82
N GLY A 51 5.87 6.10 -10.54
CA GLY A 51 5.59 5.38 -9.31
C GLY A 51 5.66 3.87 -9.50
N GLN A 52 5.80 3.16 -8.40
CA GLN A 52 5.68 1.70 -8.38
C GLN A 52 4.26 1.27 -8.06
N ILE A 53 3.93 0.01 -8.37
CA ILE A 53 2.68 -0.59 -7.90
C ILE A 53 2.84 -0.94 -6.42
N TYR A 54 1.87 -0.55 -5.60
CA TYR A 54 1.87 -0.84 -4.17
C TYR A 54 0.85 -1.92 -3.83
N TYR A 55 1.22 -2.81 -2.91
CA TYR A 55 0.36 -3.88 -2.41
C TYR A 55 0.12 -3.71 -0.92
N PHE A 56 -1.14 -3.66 -0.50
CA PHE A 56 -1.51 -3.54 0.90
C PHE A 56 -2.35 -4.74 1.34
N LEU A 57 -1.88 -5.48 2.34
CA LEU A 57 -2.66 -6.49 3.04
C LEU A 57 -3.63 -5.81 4.00
N ARG A 58 -4.91 -6.15 3.94
CA ARG A 58 -5.87 -5.78 4.98
C ARG A 58 -5.66 -6.65 6.21
N LEU A 59 -5.18 -6.07 7.30
CA LEU A 59 -5.06 -6.79 8.58
C LEU A 59 -6.39 -6.81 9.34
N ASP A 60 -7.10 -5.70 9.31
CA ASP A 60 -8.41 -5.53 9.93
C ASP A 60 -9.21 -4.42 9.22
N ASP A 61 -10.30 -3.95 9.81
CA ASP A 61 -11.16 -2.91 9.22
C ASP A 61 -10.50 -1.53 9.13
N GLN A 62 -9.43 -1.28 9.89
CA GLN A 62 -8.79 0.02 10.08
C GLN A 62 -7.30 0.03 9.73
N THR A 63 -6.69 -1.15 9.54
CA THR A 63 -5.24 -1.29 9.34
C THR A 63 -4.92 -1.97 8.01
N LEU A 64 -4.11 -1.29 7.20
CA LEU A 64 -3.49 -1.83 6.00
C LEU A 64 -1.99 -1.96 6.21
N GLU A 65 -1.38 -3.04 5.75
CA GLU A 65 0.07 -3.26 5.83
C GLU A 65 0.68 -3.35 4.44
N LEU A 66 1.72 -2.56 4.15
CA LEU A 66 2.46 -2.67 2.89
C LEU A 66 3.19 -4.02 2.81
N ILE A 67 3.03 -4.73 1.70
CA ILE A 67 3.65 -6.03 1.42
C ILE A 67 4.45 -5.97 0.11
N ASP A 68 5.31 -6.97 -0.12
CA ASP A 68 6.11 -7.03 -1.34
C ASP A 68 5.28 -7.39 -2.60
N PRO A 69 5.83 -7.22 -3.82
CA PRO A 69 5.12 -7.58 -5.06
C PRO A 69 4.76 -9.07 -5.22
N GLN A 70 5.36 -9.95 -4.42
CA GLN A 70 5.00 -11.37 -4.34
C GLN A 70 3.93 -11.63 -3.27
N ARG A 71 3.36 -10.57 -2.68
CA ARG A 71 2.36 -10.56 -1.61
C ARG A 71 2.86 -11.26 -0.35
N ARG A 72 4.11 -11.00 0.02
CA ARG A 72 4.74 -11.46 1.26
C ARG A 72 4.96 -10.28 2.20
N ARG A 73 4.73 -10.50 3.49
CA ARG A 73 5.00 -9.51 4.54
C ARG A 73 6.50 -9.27 4.67
N PHE A 74 6.90 -8.02 4.92
CA PHE A 74 8.30 -7.69 5.25
C PHE A 74 8.64 -8.13 6.68
N GLN A 75 9.93 -8.39 6.97
CA GLN A 75 10.35 -8.87 8.30
C GLN A 75 10.19 -7.83 9.42
N ASN A 76 10.13 -6.52 9.10
CA ASN A 76 9.91 -5.40 10.04
C ASN A 76 8.62 -4.64 9.71
N SER A 77 7.48 -5.34 9.65
CA SER A 77 6.26 -4.80 9.04
C SER A 77 5.49 -3.77 9.87
N GLU A 78 5.77 -3.62 11.16
CA GLU A 78 5.06 -2.65 12.03
C GLU A 78 5.21 -1.20 11.55
N ALA A 79 6.39 -0.83 11.02
CA ALA A 79 6.64 0.49 10.45
C ALA A 79 5.91 0.75 9.12
N LEU A 80 5.28 -0.28 8.55
CA LEU A 80 4.67 -0.28 7.22
C LEU A 80 3.14 -0.34 7.26
N GLN A 81 2.55 -0.07 8.43
CA GLN A 81 1.11 -0.08 8.63
C GLN A 81 0.51 1.32 8.47
N LEU A 82 -0.54 1.42 7.65
CA LEU A 82 -1.40 2.58 7.54
C LEU A 82 -2.65 2.33 8.36
N GLN A 83 -2.93 3.26 9.27
CA GLN A 83 -4.14 3.24 10.10
C GLN A 83 -5.09 4.33 9.67
N ARG A 84 -6.38 4.01 9.61
CA ARG A 84 -7.44 4.99 9.38
C ARG A 84 -7.41 6.07 10.47
N GLN A 85 -7.39 7.34 10.04
CA GLN A 85 -7.57 8.51 10.89
C GLN A 85 -9.05 8.84 11.09
#